data_AF-A0A3B9SVW9-F1
#
_entry.id   AF-A0A3B9SVW9-F1
#
_cell.length_a   1.000
_cell.length_b   1.000
_cell.length_c   1.000
_cell.angle_alpha   90.00
_cell.angle_beta   90.00
_cell.angle_gamma   90.00
#
_symmetry.space_group_name_H-M   'P 1'
#
loop_
_entity.id
_entity.type
_entity.pdbx_description
1 polymer ?
#
loop_
_entity_poly.entity_id
_entity_poly.type
_entity_poly.pdbx_seq_one_letter_code
_entity_poly.pdbx_strand_id
1 'polypeptide(L)'
;GAVRSVGLTGLFLSGLIIALTIFTTQLVFPVQVFQEMSLPTFETSRLIYFGRFIQRLESIFIPLWVFACLIKVSLGCYLMCLILTRWLKLPYYRPFILPVVVITMATAFIPANVREAGWVDTQIVRVFGAIPAFGLPVLLLLLAFWRQRQRGKVR
;
A
#
# COMPACT_ATOMS: atom_id res chain seq x y z
N GLY A 1 -14.54 -13.65 18.49
CA GLY A 1 -14.53 -14.63 17.40
C GLY A 1 -14.57 -13.95 16.05
N ALA A 2 -15.71 -13.31 15.71
CA ALA A 2 -16.01 -12.79 14.38
C ALA A 2 -14.98 -11.80 13.77
N VAL A 3 -14.42 -10.90 14.57
CA VAL A 3 -13.44 -9.91 14.06
C VAL A 3 -12.14 -10.58 13.59
N ARG A 4 -11.73 -11.68 14.25
CA ARG A 4 -10.53 -12.44 13.86
C ARG A 4 -10.76 -13.23 12.57
N SER A 5 -11.93 -13.83 12.40
CA SER A 5 -12.25 -14.61 11.19
C SER A 5 -12.37 -13.70 9.97
N VAL A 6 -13.01 -12.52 10.09
CA VAL A 6 -13.11 -11.55 8.98
C VAL A 6 -11.73 -10.99 8.60
N GLY A 7 -10.88 -10.71 9.59
CA GLY A 7 -9.51 -10.27 9.33
C GLY A 7 -8.68 -11.34 8.61
N LEU A 8 -8.81 -12.60 9.03
CA LEU A 8 -8.06 -13.72 8.44
C LEU A 8 -8.53 -14.01 7.01
N THR A 9 -9.84 -14.02 6.76
CA THR A 9 -10.38 -14.25 5.41
C THR A 9 -10.02 -13.11 4.47
N GLY A 10 -10.06 -11.86 4.92
CA GLY A 10 -9.61 -10.71 4.13
C GLY A 10 -8.11 -10.78 3.78
N LEU A 11 -7.27 -11.16 4.74
CA LEU A 11 -5.84 -11.35 4.52
C LEU A 11 -5.57 -12.48 3.53
N PHE A 12 -6.26 -13.61 3.68
CA PHE A 12 -6.10 -14.75 2.78
C PHE A 12 -6.55 -14.41 1.35
N LEU A 13 -7.72 -13.78 1.20
CA LEU A 13 -8.26 -13.41 -0.10
C LEU A 13 -7.38 -12.39 -0.83
N SER A 14 -6.92 -11.35 -0.13
CA SER A 14 -5.99 -10.36 -0.70
C SER A 14 -4.65 -10.98 -1.09
N GLY A 15 -4.08 -11.84 -0.24
CA GLY A 15 -2.87 -12.59 -0.54
C GLY A 15 -3.02 -13.48 -1.77
N LEU A 16 -4.15 -14.18 -1.89
CA LEU A 16 -4.46 -15.03 -3.04
C LEU A 16 -4.59 -14.23 -4.35
N ILE A 17 -5.26 -13.08 -4.32
CA ILE A 17 -5.39 -12.19 -5.50
C ILE A 17 -4.01 -11.69 -5.95
N ILE A 18 -3.17 -11.24 -5.00
CA ILE A 18 -1.82 -10.76 -5.30
C ILE A 18 -0.96 -11.91 -5.86
N ALA A 19 -1.01 -13.09 -5.25
CA ALA A 19 -0.26 -14.26 -5.69
C ALA A 19 -0.64 -14.68 -7.12
N LEU A 20 -1.95 -14.74 -7.42
CA LEU A 20 -2.43 -15.04 -8.77
C LEU A 20 -1.98 -13.98 -9.78
N THR A 21 -2.00 -12.70 -9.42
CA THR A 21 -1.56 -11.62 -10.32
C THR A 21 -0.06 -11.71 -10.63
N ILE A 22 0.77 -11.99 -9.62
CA ILE A 22 2.21 -12.19 -9.83
C ILE A 22 2.45 -13.45 -10.67
N PHE A 23 1.75 -14.54 -10.37
CA PHE A 23 1.88 -15.79 -11.11
C PHE A 23 1.55 -15.63 -12.60
N THR A 24 0.43 -14.98 -12.93
CA THR A 24 0.06 -14.73 -14.33
C THR A 24 1.04 -13.80 -15.03
N THR A 25 1.51 -12.74 -14.38
CA THR A 25 2.50 -11.82 -14.98
C THR A 25 3.85 -12.50 -15.28
N GLN A 26 4.30 -13.42 -14.42
CA GLN A 26 5.53 -14.19 -14.63
C GLN A 26 5.41 -15.25 -15.73
N LEU A 27 4.20 -15.78 -15.98
CA LEU A 27 3.97 -16.69 -17.10
C LEU A 27 3.99 -15.98 -18.46
N VAL A 28 3.65 -14.69 -18.48
CA VAL A 28 3.56 -13.89 -19.70
C VAL A 28 4.90 -13.26 -20.08
N PHE A 29 5.69 -12.81 -19.09
CA PHE A 29 6.95 -12.12 -19.33
C PHE A 29 8.16 -12.86 -18.74
N PRO A 30 9.28 -13.00 -19.49
CA PRO A 30 10.53 -13.47 -18.93
C PRO A 30 11.01 -12.58 -17.77
N VAL A 31 11.66 -13.17 -16.78
CA VAL A 31 12.07 -12.50 -15.52
C VAL A 31 12.90 -11.23 -15.77
N GLN A 32 13.74 -11.24 -16.79
CA GLN A 32 14.61 -10.12 -17.17
C GLN A 32 13.79 -8.91 -17.62
N VAL A 33 12.76 -9.15 -18.44
CA VAL A 33 11.86 -8.11 -18.94
C VAL A 33 10.99 -7.57 -17.81
N PHE A 34 10.53 -8.46 -16.92
CA PHE A 34 9.70 -8.09 -15.77
C PHE A 34 10.41 -7.11 -14.80
N GLN A 35 11.73 -7.22 -14.63
CA GLN A 35 12.51 -6.34 -13.75
C GLN A 35 12.71 -4.93 -14.32
N GLU A 36 12.61 -4.76 -15.63
CA GLU A 36 12.75 -3.47 -16.29
C GLU A 36 11.41 -2.75 -16.49
N MET A 37 10.30 -3.48 -16.42
CA MET A 37 8.95 -2.93 -16.54
C MET A 37 8.55 -2.13 -15.30
N SER A 38 8.18 -0.87 -15.50
CA SER A 38 7.65 0.00 -14.45
C SER A 38 6.24 -0.41 -14.00
N LEU A 39 5.42 -0.94 -14.91
CA LEU A 39 4.00 -1.27 -14.68
C LEU A 39 3.63 -2.63 -15.30
N PRO A 40 4.12 -3.76 -14.75
CA PRO A 40 3.90 -5.08 -15.33
C PRO A 40 2.41 -5.46 -15.41
N THR A 41 1.59 -5.07 -14.43
CA THR A 41 0.13 -5.34 -14.45
C THR A 41 -0.56 -4.64 -15.61
N PHE A 42 -0.13 -3.42 -15.97
CA PHE A 42 -0.68 -2.70 -17.10
C PHE A 42 -0.30 -3.38 -18.42
N GLU A 43 0.97 -3.75 -18.60
CA GLU A 43 1.42 -4.44 -19.81
C GLU A 43 0.73 -5.80 -19.98
N THR A 44 0.51 -6.55 -18.89
CA THR A 44 -0.29 -7.78 -18.99
C THR A 44 -1.73 -7.52 -19.44
N SER A 45 -2.35 -6.41 -19.02
CA SER A 45 -3.73 -6.08 -19.40
C SER A 45 -3.89 -5.80 -20.90
N ARG A 46 -2.81 -5.31 -21.55
CA ARG A 46 -2.76 -5.03 -22.99
C ARG A 46 -2.72 -6.30 -23.82
N LEU A 47 -2.16 -7.37 -23.25
CA LEU A 47 -2.02 -8.68 -23.90
C LEU A 47 -3.26 -9.56 -23.76
N ILE A 48 -4.28 -9.13 -23.02
CA ILE A 48 -5.50 -9.93 -22.84
C ILE A 48 -6.38 -9.78 -24.09
N TYR A 49 -6.39 -10.84 -24.90
CA TYR A 49 -7.26 -10.98 -26.06
C TYR A 49 -8.27 -12.11 -25.81
N PHE A 50 -9.55 -11.76 -25.71
CA PHE A 50 -10.67 -12.71 -25.64
C PHE A 50 -11.46 -12.67 -26.96
N GLY A 51 -11.02 -13.50 -27.91
CA GLY A 51 -11.67 -13.69 -29.21
C GLY A 51 -11.70 -12.41 -30.08
N ARG A 52 -12.81 -12.19 -30.81
CA ARG A 52 -12.99 -11.03 -31.71
C ARG A 52 -13.56 -9.78 -31.03
N PHE A 53 -14.13 -9.90 -29.82
CA PHE A 53 -14.91 -8.83 -29.19
C PHE A 53 -14.17 -8.12 -28.04
N ILE A 54 -13.38 -8.84 -27.24
CA ILE A 54 -12.64 -8.24 -26.12
C ILE A 54 -11.15 -8.21 -26.49
N GLN A 55 -10.75 -7.14 -27.19
CA GLN A 55 -9.38 -6.99 -27.71
C GLN A 55 -8.61 -5.82 -27.08
N ARG A 56 -9.27 -4.96 -26.28
CA ARG A 56 -8.68 -3.74 -25.70
C ARG A 56 -9.13 -3.54 -24.25
N LEU A 57 -8.77 -4.47 -23.37
CA LEU A 57 -9.04 -4.31 -21.93
C LEU A 57 -8.26 -3.15 -21.29
N GLU A 58 -7.18 -2.71 -21.93
CA GLU A 58 -6.41 -1.52 -21.56
C GLU A 58 -7.30 -0.29 -21.34
N SER A 59 -8.29 -0.06 -22.23
CA SER A 59 -9.14 1.14 -22.19
C SER A 59 -10.05 1.21 -20.95
N ILE A 60 -10.39 0.06 -20.36
CA ILE A 60 -11.20 -0.01 -19.12
C ILE A 60 -10.28 -0.02 -17.89
N PHE A 61 -9.09 -0.58 -18.02
CA PHE A 61 -8.14 -0.71 -16.91
C PHE A 61 -7.65 0.64 -16.40
N ILE A 62 -7.22 1.55 -17.30
CA ILE A 62 -6.63 2.84 -16.89
C ILE A 62 -7.61 3.65 -16.02
N PRO A 63 -8.88 3.88 -16.41
CA PRO A 63 -9.81 4.62 -15.57
C PRO A 63 -10.01 3.99 -14.19
N LEU A 64 -10.21 2.67 -14.12
CA LEU A 64 -10.40 1.96 -12.86
C LEU A 64 -9.18 2.08 -11.95
N TRP A 65 -7.99 1.95 -12.52
CA TRP A 65 -6.74 2.09 -11.81
C TRP A 65 -6.53 3.53 -11.30
N VAL A 66 -6.83 4.54 -12.13
CA VAL A 66 -6.78 5.95 -11.73
C VAL A 66 -7.75 6.24 -10.59
N PHE A 67 -8.98 5.71 -10.63
CA PHE A 67 -9.94 5.85 -9.52
C PHE A 67 -9.41 5.20 -8.23
N ALA A 68 -8.84 4.00 -8.31
CA ALA A 68 -8.23 3.35 -7.15
C ALA A 68 -7.07 4.17 -6.57
N CYS A 69 -6.20 4.71 -7.43
CA CYS A 69 -5.11 5.61 -7.03
C CYS A 69 -5.65 6.89 -6.37
N LEU A 70 -6.71 7.50 -6.92
CA LEU A 70 -7.32 8.70 -6.37
C LEU A 70 -7.89 8.44 -4.96
N ILE A 71 -8.60 7.34 -4.78
CA ILE A 71 -9.13 6.93 -3.47
C ILE A 71 -7.97 6.71 -2.48
N LYS A 72 -6.92 6.02 -2.90
CA LYS A 72 -5.74 5.75 -2.06
C LYS A 72 -5.05 7.04 -1.62
N VAL A 73 -4.83 7.99 -2.54
CA VAL A 73 -4.18 9.28 -2.25
C VAL A 73 -5.07 10.14 -1.34
N SER A 74 -6.37 10.20 -1.63
CA SER A 74 -7.33 10.95 -0.81
C SER A 74 -7.37 10.44 0.63
N LEU A 75 -7.47 9.12 0.80
CA LEU A 75 -7.45 8.49 2.12
C LEU A 75 -6.11 8.71 2.84
N GLY A 76 -4.99 8.59 2.13
CA GLY A 76 -3.66 8.86 2.67
C GLY A 76 -3.52 10.29 3.17
N CYS A 77 -3.96 11.28 2.38
CA CYS A 77 -3.94 12.69 2.76
C CYS A 77 -4.80 12.95 4.00
N TYR A 78 -6.00 12.37 4.06
CA TYR A 78 -6.90 12.48 5.20
C TYR A 78 -6.27 11.89 6.48
N LEU A 79 -5.71 10.68 6.40
CA LEU A 79 -5.05 10.02 7.52
C LEU A 79 -3.86 10.82 8.01
N MET A 80 -3.06 11.39 7.11
CA MET A 80 -1.91 12.23 7.47
C MET A 80 -2.35 13.49 8.23
N CYS A 81 -3.39 14.18 7.75
CA CYS A 81 -3.94 15.34 8.45
C CYS A 81 -4.45 14.97 9.86
N LEU A 82 -5.12 13.83 9.99
CA LEU A 82 -5.66 13.36 11.26
C LEU A 82 -4.53 13.00 12.23
N ILE A 83 -3.48 12.31 11.77
CA ILE A 83 -2.30 11.99 12.58
C ILE A 83 -1.64 13.28 13.07
N LEU A 84 -1.36 14.24 12.18
CA LEU A 84 -0.77 15.53 12.54
C LEU A 84 -1.60 16.30 13.56
N THR A 85 -2.92 16.36 13.35
CA THR A 85 -3.85 17.04 14.26
C THR A 85 -3.82 16.41 15.66
N ARG A 86 -3.75 15.08 15.75
CA ARG A 86 -3.63 14.36 17.03
C ARG A 86 -2.28 14.55 17.70
N TRP A 87 -1.19 14.56 16.92
CA TRP A 87 0.15 14.82 17.43
C TRP A 87 0.28 16.23 18.01
N LEU A 88 -0.30 17.22 17.33
CA LEU A 88 -0.31 18.63 17.76
C LEU A 88 -1.44 18.96 18.75
N LYS A 89 -2.29 17.98 19.12
CA LYS A 89 -3.46 18.13 20.01
C LYS A 89 -4.41 19.26 19.59
N LEU A 90 -4.59 19.46 18.28
CA LEU A 90 -5.45 20.50 17.73
C LEU A 90 -6.90 20.01 17.56
N PRO A 91 -7.91 20.89 17.69
CA PRO A 91 -9.31 20.48 17.60
C PRO A 91 -9.81 20.26 16.17
N TYR A 92 -9.16 20.85 15.15
CA TYR A 92 -9.64 20.83 13.76
C TYR A 92 -8.56 20.40 12.76
N TYR A 93 -8.90 19.46 11.88
CA TYR A 93 -8.00 18.93 10.84
C TYR A 93 -8.05 19.72 9.52
N ARG A 94 -9.13 20.48 9.28
CA ARG A 94 -9.36 21.23 8.03
C ARG A 94 -8.21 22.16 7.61
N PRO A 95 -7.59 22.97 8.50
CA PRO A 95 -6.52 23.88 8.08
C PRO A 95 -5.23 23.14 7.67
N PHE A 96 -5.04 21.88 8.09
CA PHE A 96 -3.85 21.09 7.76
C PHE A 96 -3.91 20.43 6.38
N ILE A 97 -5.07 20.40 5.74
CA ILE A 97 -5.22 19.80 4.41
C ILE A 97 -4.30 20.51 3.41
N LEU A 98 -4.29 21.85 3.41
CA LEU A 98 -3.53 22.64 2.45
C LEU A 98 -2.00 22.45 2.64
N PRO A 99 -1.42 22.57 3.84
CA PRO A 99 -0.01 22.23 4.08
C PRO A 99 0.36 20.80 3.67
N VAL A 100 -0.46 19.80 4.04
CA VAL A 100 -0.16 18.39 3.74
C VAL A 100 -0.17 18.14 2.23
N VAL A 101 -1.14 18.69 1.50
CA VAL A 101 -1.20 18.56 0.04
C VAL A 101 0.00 19.24 -0.62
N VAL A 102 0.38 20.45 -0.18
CA VAL A 102 1.53 21.17 -0.73
C VAL A 102 2.84 20.40 -0.51
N ILE A 103 3.06 19.87 0.70
CA ILE A 103 4.25 19.07 1.02
C ILE A 103 4.25 17.76 0.20
N THR A 104 3.10 17.11 0.08
CA THR A 104 2.97 15.88 -0.72
C THR A 104 3.27 16.16 -2.20
N MET A 105 2.81 17.29 -2.73
CA MET A 105 3.09 17.70 -4.10
C MET A 105 4.57 18.04 -4.28
N ALA A 106 5.17 18.80 -3.36
CA ALA A 106 6.59 19.14 -3.40
C ALA A 106 7.49 17.90 -3.36
N THR A 107 7.14 16.91 -2.52
CA THR A 107 7.88 15.64 -2.43
C THR A 107 7.71 14.76 -3.66
N ALA A 108 6.58 14.86 -4.37
CA ALA A 108 6.37 14.16 -5.64
C ALA A 108 7.32 14.60 -6.76
N PHE A 109 7.86 15.83 -6.70
CA PHE A 109 8.83 16.36 -7.67
C PHE A 109 10.29 16.09 -7.32
N ILE A 110 10.58 15.45 -6.18
CA ILE A 110 11.96 15.08 -5.79
C ILE A 110 12.58 14.05 -6.74
N PRO A 111 11.93 12.91 -7.08
CA PRO A 111 12.52 11.95 -8.00
C PRO A 111 12.51 12.51 -9.43
N ALA A 112 13.69 12.54 -10.06
CA ALA A 112 13.84 13.09 -11.42
C ALA A 112 13.21 12.18 -12.50
N ASN A 113 13.14 10.87 -12.23
CA ASN A 113 12.68 9.86 -13.17
C ASN A 113 11.73 8.86 -12.50
N VAL A 114 10.84 8.26 -13.29
CA VAL A 114 9.90 7.21 -12.84
C VAL A 114 10.60 6.00 -12.21
N ARG A 115 11.81 5.66 -12.68
CA ARG A 115 12.62 4.56 -12.14
C ARG A 115 13.12 4.88 -10.72
N GLU A 116 13.57 6.11 -10.51
CA GLU A 116 14.00 6.57 -9.18
C GLU A 116 12.82 6.67 -8.22
N ALA A 117 11.65 7.13 -8.70
CA ALA A 117 10.42 7.13 -7.90
C ALA A 117 10.04 5.72 -7.44
N GLY A 118 10.17 4.70 -8.31
CA GLY A 118 9.94 3.30 -7.95
C GLY A 118 10.97 2.75 -6.94
N TRP A 119 12.23 3.17 -7.06
CA TRP A 119 13.27 2.82 -6.10
C TRP A 119 12.99 3.42 -4.71
N VAL A 120 12.60 4.70 -4.66
CA VAL A 120 12.19 5.38 -3.42
C VAL A 120 10.96 4.71 -2.79
N ASP A 121 9.94 4.35 -3.57
CA ASP A 121 8.77 3.62 -3.04
C ASP A 121 9.18 2.30 -2.39
N THR A 122 9.98 1.50 -3.10
CA THR A 122 10.31 0.14 -2.66
C THR A 122 11.33 0.09 -1.52
N GLN A 123 12.37 0.91 -1.57
CA GLN A 123 13.47 0.86 -0.60
C GLN A 123 13.25 1.78 0.60
N ILE A 124 12.59 2.92 0.40
CA ILE A 124 12.39 3.90 1.46
C ILE A 124 10.97 3.73 2.01
N VAL A 125 9.95 3.99 1.21
CA VAL A 125 8.57 4.09 1.72
C VAL A 125 8.10 2.76 2.33
N ARG A 126 8.32 1.63 1.65
CA ARG A 126 7.90 0.31 2.17
C ARG A 126 8.71 -0.14 3.38
N VAL A 127 10.02 0.07 3.40
CA VAL A 127 10.88 -0.35 4.51
C VAL A 127 10.58 0.49 5.76
N PHE A 128 10.55 1.82 5.64
CA PHE A 128 10.20 2.69 6.76
C PHE A 128 8.74 2.51 7.19
N GLY A 129 7.82 2.26 6.26
CA GLY A 129 6.42 1.97 6.57
C GLY A 129 6.21 0.62 7.27
N ALA A 130 7.09 -0.36 7.04
CA ALA A 130 7.04 -1.65 7.72
C ALA A 130 7.39 -1.53 9.22
N ILE A 131 8.21 -0.55 9.60
CA ILE A 131 8.62 -0.32 10.99
C ILE A 131 7.41 -0.05 11.91
N PRO A 132 6.53 0.94 11.67
CA PRO A 132 5.35 1.12 12.51
C PRO A 132 4.34 -0.01 12.34
N ALA A 133 4.23 -0.60 11.14
CA ALA A 133 3.26 -1.67 10.87
C ALA A 133 3.55 -2.96 11.65
N PHE A 134 4.82 -3.37 11.73
CA PHE A 134 5.24 -4.60 12.41
C PHE A 134 5.94 -4.35 13.74
N GLY A 135 6.75 -3.29 13.83
CA GLY A 135 7.48 -2.94 15.04
C GLY A 135 6.55 -2.56 16.20
N LEU A 136 5.49 -1.78 15.95
CA LEU A 136 4.57 -1.36 17.03
C LEU A 136 3.80 -2.56 17.63
N PRO A 137 3.20 -3.49 16.84
CA PRO A 137 2.61 -4.69 17.39
C PRO A 137 3.60 -5.60 18.13
N VAL A 138 4.81 -5.78 17.59
CA VAL A 138 5.84 -6.63 18.23
C VAL A 138 6.26 -6.03 19.58
N LEU A 139 6.49 -4.72 19.66
CA LEU A 139 6.80 -4.04 20.92
C LEU A 139 5.67 -4.20 21.94
N LEU A 140 4.41 -4.03 21.52
CA LEU A 140 3.25 -4.22 22.39
C LEU A 140 3.14 -5.67 22.90
N LEU A 141 3.42 -6.65 22.05
CA LEU A 141 3.45 -8.07 22.44
C LEU A 141 4.56 -8.35 23.46
N LEU A 142 5.77 -7.84 23.23
CA LEU A 142 6.90 -7.99 24.16
C LEU A 142 6.57 -7.39 25.53
N LEU A 143 6.00 -6.17 25.55
CA LEU A 143 5.55 -5.51 26.78
C LEU A 143 4.45 -6.31 27.49
N ALA A 144 3.51 -6.90 26.74
CA ALA A 144 2.44 -7.74 27.29
C ALA A 144 2.99 -9.02 27.94
N PHE A 145 3.92 -9.72 27.28
CA PHE A 145 4.60 -10.88 27.85
C PHE A 145 5.38 -10.54 29.11
N TRP A 146 6.07 -9.39 29.12
CA TRP A 146 6.82 -8.96 30.30
C TRP A 146 5.91 -8.63 31.48
N ARG A 147 4.77 -7.96 31.24
CA ARG A 147 3.74 -7.72 32.28
C ARG A 147 3.10 -9.00 32.80
N GLN A 148 2.83 -9.98 31.95
CA GLN A 148 2.30 -11.28 32.40
C GLN A 148 3.31 -12.03 33.27
N ARG A 149 4.60 -11.99 32.92
CA ARG A 149 5.67 -12.61 33.72
C ARG A 149 5.85 -11.95 35.09
N GLN A 150 5.57 -10.65 35.20
CA GLN A 150 5.56 -9.91 36.48
C GLN A 150 4.34 -10.28 37.34
N ARG A 151 3.14 -10.43 36.74
CA ARG A 151 1.92 -10.86 37.46
C ARG A 151 1.94 -12.32 37.94
N GLY A 152 2.66 -13.21 37.24
CA GLY A 152 2.82 -14.61 37.63
C GLY A 152 3.81 -14.86 38.78
N LYS A 153 4.55 -13.85 39.23
CA LYS A 153 5.48 -13.94 40.39
C LYS A 153 4.88 -13.44 41.71
N VAL A 154 3.64 -12.93 41.70
CA VAL A 154 2.95 -12.35 42.88
C VAL A 154 1.83 -13.28 43.39
N ARG A 155 1.74 -14.51 42.88
CA ARG A 155 0.99 -15.63 43.46
C ARG A 155 1.96 -16.75 43.78
#